data_AF-A0AAV1UWW3-F1
#
_entry.id   AF-A0AAV1UWW3-F1
#
_cell.length_a   1.000
_cell.length_b   1.000
_cell.length_c   1.000
_cell.angle_alpha   90.00
_cell.angle_beta   90.00
_cell.angle_gamma   90.00
#
_symmetry.space_group_name_H-M   'P 1'
#
loop_
_entity.id
_entity.type
_entity.pdbx_description
1 polymer ?
#
loop_
_entity_poly.entity_id
_entity_poly.type
_entity_poly.pdbx_seq_one_letter_code
_entity_poly.pdbx_strand_id
1 'polypeptide(L)'
;MDLGTVKLILVLSRRWKVPARHGDVPNAYVKAEKEEHLDIYMKVPKGMTVKEKEMKDLNAKTSNDLELLLKKSLYGLKQAGRLWSKLLDSKLRQSGL
;
A
#
# COMPACT_ATOMS: atom_id res chain seq x y z
N MET A 1 -16.12 -10.28 -2.01
CA MET A 1 -16.14 -11.72 -1.69
C MET A 1 -17.58 -12.04 -1.41
N ASP A 2 -18.18 -12.96 -2.16
CA ASP A 2 -19.56 -13.35 -1.87
C ASP A 2 -19.62 -14.04 -0.49
N LEU A 3 -20.70 -13.84 0.24
CA LEU A 3 -20.88 -14.42 1.59
C LEU A 3 -20.81 -15.95 1.54
N GLY A 4 -21.14 -16.56 0.39
CA GLY A 4 -20.95 -17.99 0.13
C GLY A 4 -19.49 -18.44 0.19
N THR A 5 -18.54 -17.63 -0.28
CA THR A 5 -17.12 -18.02 -0.36
C THR A 5 -16.48 -18.10 1.03
N VAL A 6 -16.77 -17.14 1.92
CA VAL A 6 -16.21 -17.15 3.30
C VAL A 6 -16.78 -18.32 4.10
N LYS A 7 -18.09 -18.57 4.00
CA LYS A 7 -18.73 -19.70 4.68
C LYS A 7 -18.13 -21.04 4.23
N LEU A 8 -17.86 -21.20 2.93
CA LEU A 8 -17.22 -22.40 2.40
C LEU A 8 -15.83 -22.62 3.00
N ILE A 9 -14.98 -21.59 3.07
CA ILE A 9 -13.65 -21.68 3.68
C ILE A 9 -13.76 -22.13 5.14
N LEU A 10 -14.68 -21.55 5.91
CA LEU A 10 -14.87 -21.93 7.33
C LEU A 10 -15.36 -23.38 7.49
N VAL A 11 -16.26 -23.86 6.62
CA VAL A 11 -16.71 -25.25 6.61
C VAL A 11 -15.54 -26.20 6.29
N LEU A 12 -14.72 -25.88 5.29
CA LEU A 12 -13.53 -26.67 4.94
C LEU A 12 -12.53 -26.72 6.09
N SER A 13 -12.23 -25.58 6.70
CA SER A 13 -11.40 -25.49 7.91
C SER A 13 -11.90 -26.41 9.03
N ARG A 14 -13.22 -26.42 9.29
CA ARG A 14 -13.81 -27.30 10.30
C ARG A 14 -13.75 -28.77 9.92
N ARG A 15 -14.00 -29.11 8.65
CA ARG A 15 -14.04 -30.48 8.12
C ARG A 15 -12.65 -31.13 8.07
N TRP A 16 -11.62 -30.34 7.78
CA TRP A 16 -10.22 -30.77 7.73
C TRP A 16 -9.46 -30.58 9.04
N LYS A 17 -10.11 -30.02 10.08
CA LYS A 17 -9.49 -29.71 11.37
C LYS A 17 -8.29 -28.76 11.26
N VAL A 18 -8.30 -27.86 10.25
CA VAL A 18 -7.30 -26.80 10.06
C VAL A 18 -7.93 -25.47 10.45
N PRO A 19 -7.53 -24.85 11.58
CA PRO A 19 -8.15 -23.61 12.05
C PRO A 19 -7.97 -22.47 11.05
N ALA A 20 -9.07 -21.85 10.62
CA ALA A 20 -9.01 -20.59 9.87
C ALA A 20 -8.48 -19.48 10.79
N ARG A 21 -7.55 -18.68 10.28
CA ARG A 21 -7.04 -17.48 10.96
C ARG A 21 -7.31 -16.27 10.07
N HIS A 22 -7.95 -15.26 10.64
CA HIS A 22 -8.14 -13.98 9.96
C HIS A 22 -6.99 -13.05 10.34
N GLY A 23 -6.32 -12.48 9.35
CA GLY A 23 -5.25 -11.50 9.55
C GLY A 23 -5.61 -10.19 8.87
N ASP A 24 -5.47 -9.10 9.62
CA ASP A 24 -5.49 -7.75 9.07
C ASP A 24 -4.06 -7.22 8.99
N VAL A 25 -3.75 -6.51 7.91
CA VAL A 25 -2.44 -5.89 7.71
C VAL A 25 -2.62 -4.38 7.78
N PRO A 26 -2.18 -3.72 8.88
CA PRO A 26 -2.30 -2.29 8.98
C PRO A 26 -1.47 -1.63 7.88
N ASN A 27 -2.03 -0.58 7.30
CA ASN A 27 -1.35 0.22 6.29
C ASN A 27 -0.89 -0.62 5.07
N ALA A 28 -1.64 -1.66 4.70
CA ALA A 28 -1.29 -2.61 3.63
C ALA A 28 -0.86 -1.93 2.32
N TYR A 29 -1.62 -0.94 1.84
CA TYR A 29 -1.38 -0.35 0.53
C TYR A 29 -0.10 0.49 0.47
N VAL A 30 0.24 1.20 1.55
CA VAL A 30 1.49 1.99 1.60
C VAL A 30 2.75 1.13 1.74
N LYS A 31 2.60 -0.19 1.91
CA LYS A 31 3.74 -1.13 1.86
C LYS A 31 4.08 -1.55 0.42
N ALA A 32 3.12 -1.45 -0.51
CA ALA A 32 3.35 -1.78 -1.91
C ALA A 32 4.08 -0.64 -2.63
N GLU A 33 4.92 -0.99 -3.60
CA GLU A 33 5.49 0.00 -4.52
C GLU A 33 4.39 0.67 -5.35
N LYS A 34 4.69 1.86 -5.88
CA LYS A 34 3.89 2.44 -6.96
C LYS A 34 4.08 1.66 -8.27
N GLU A 35 3.29 1.99 -9.28
CA GLU A 35 3.56 1.45 -10.62
C GLU A 35 4.86 2.02 -11.18
N GLU A 36 5.66 1.14 -11.77
CA GLU A 36 7.00 1.47 -12.26
C GLU A 36 6.97 2.63 -13.27
N HIS A 37 5.99 2.64 -14.17
CA HIS A 37 5.84 3.63 -15.24
C HIS A 37 4.89 4.78 -14.89
N LEU A 38 4.52 4.95 -13.62
CA LEU A 38 3.64 6.03 -13.18
C LEU A 38 4.29 6.80 -12.05
N ASP A 39 4.67 8.04 -12.31
CA ASP A 39 5.08 8.97 -11.27
C ASP A 39 3.86 9.72 -10.74
N ILE A 40 3.71 9.70 -9.41
CA ILE A 40 2.60 10.36 -8.72
C ILE A 40 3.22 11.39 -7.79
N TYR A 41 2.86 12.64 -8.04
CA TYR A 41 3.27 13.78 -7.23
C TYR A 41 2.12 14.22 -6.35
N MET A 42 2.43 14.64 -5.12
CA MET A 42 1.46 15.24 -4.22
C MET A 42 1.99 16.55 -3.65
N LYS A 43 1.11 17.52 -3.44
CA LYS A 43 1.46 18.74 -2.71
C LYS A 43 1.93 18.39 -1.31
N VAL A 44 2.86 19.19 -0.78
CA VAL A 44 3.30 19.07 0.62
C VAL A 44 2.08 19.19 1.54
N PRO A 45 1.79 18.18 2.39
CA PRO A 45 0.66 18.22 3.29
C PRO A 45 0.75 19.37 4.29
N LYS A 46 -0.40 19.91 4.69
CA LYS A 46 -0.48 20.88 5.79
C LYS A 46 0.10 20.24 7.06
N GLY A 47 1.01 20.95 7.74
CA GLY A 47 1.67 20.49 8.96
C GLY A 47 2.98 19.71 8.72
N MET A 48 3.35 19.43 7.47
CA MET A 48 4.69 18.91 7.16
C MET A 48 5.68 20.06 7.01
N THR A 49 6.79 20.00 7.75
CA THR A 49 7.89 20.97 7.64
C THR A 49 8.95 20.43 6.68
N VAL A 50 9.23 21.19 5.62
CA VAL A 50 10.37 20.94 4.71
C VAL A 50 11.55 21.77 5.19
N LYS A 51 12.76 21.20 5.21
CA LYS A 51 13.95 21.91 5.69
C LYS A 51 14.33 23.00 4.69
N GLU A 52 14.72 24.18 5.20
CA GLU A 52 15.14 25.30 4.33
C GLU A 52 16.30 24.92 3.38
N LYS A 53 17.20 24.03 3.83
CA LYS A 53 18.28 23.52 2.99
C LYS A 53 17.74 22.79 1.76
N GLU A 54 16.79 21.88 1.96
CA GLU A 54 16.17 21.12 0.87
C GLU A 54 15.39 22.03 -0.09
N MET A 55 14.75 23.08 0.43
CA MET A 55 14.09 24.10 -0.38
C MET A 55 15.08 24.89 -1.23
N LYS A 56 16.21 25.30 -0.65
CA LYS A 56 17.28 26.02 -1.36
C LYS A 56 17.92 25.15 -2.44
N ASP A 57 18.21 23.89 -2.13
CA ASP A 57 18.79 22.93 -3.08
C ASP A 57 17.86 22.71 -4.30
N LEU A 58 16.54 22.85 -4.11
CA LEU A 58 15.52 22.74 -5.15
C LEU A 58 15.08 24.10 -5.74
N ASN A 59 15.71 25.21 -5.34
CA ASN A 59 15.34 26.58 -5.74
C ASN A 59 13.87 26.95 -5.45
N ALA A 60 13.27 26.34 -4.43
CA ALA A 60 11.90 26.63 -3.99
C ALA A 60 11.86 27.81 -3.02
N LYS A 61 10.91 28.73 -3.20
CA LYS A 61 10.73 29.89 -2.32
C LYS A 61 9.81 29.55 -1.15
N THR A 62 8.83 28.69 -1.40
CA THR A 62 7.82 28.25 -0.43
C THR A 62 7.57 26.76 -0.56
N SER A 63 6.95 26.14 0.45
CA SER A 63 6.60 24.71 0.40
C SER A 63 5.55 24.39 -0.65
N ASN A 64 4.82 25.40 -1.12
CA ASN A 64 3.85 25.27 -2.21
C ASN A 64 4.53 25.13 -3.58
N ASP A 65 5.80 25.52 -3.69
CA ASP A 65 6.60 25.34 -4.91
C ASP A 65 7.19 23.93 -5.00
N LEU A 66 6.91 23.08 -4.00
CA LEU A 66 7.42 21.72 -3.91
C LEU A 66 6.29 20.70 -4.05
N GLU A 67 6.65 19.60 -4.67
CA GLU A 67 5.83 18.40 -4.75
C GLU A 67 6.62 17.20 -4.24
N LEU A 68 5.93 16.28 -3.58
CA LEU A 68 6.47 15.04 -3.09
C LEU A 68 6.19 13.94 -4.12
N LEU A 69 7.25 13.34 -4.66
CA LEU A 69 7.14 12.13 -5.45
C LEU A 69 6.85 10.95 -4.52
N LEU A 70 5.67 10.35 -4.67
CA LEU A 70 5.34 9.11 -3.99
C LEU A 70 6.26 8.00 -4.51
N LYS A 71 6.84 7.22 -3.59
CA LYS A 71 7.60 5.99 -3.92
C LYS A 71 6.76 4.74 -3.71
N LYS A 72 5.87 4.77 -2.73
CA LYS A 72 4.92 3.71 -2.42
C LYS A 72 3.53 4.03 -2.95
N SER A 73 2.69 3.02 -3.07
CA SER A 73 1.27 3.21 -3.33
C SER A 73 0.60 3.95 -2.18
N LEU A 74 -0.56 4.55 -2.43
CA LEU A 74 -1.33 5.31 -1.46
C LEU A 74 -2.78 4.82 -1.47
N TYR A 75 -3.46 4.98 -0.33
CA TYR A 75 -4.89 4.74 -0.23
C TYR A 75 -5.68 5.61 -1.22
N GLY A 76 -6.74 5.04 -1.78
CA GLY A 76 -7.59 5.71 -2.77
C GLY A 76 -7.09 5.62 -4.21
N LEU A 77 -5.83 5.21 -4.45
CA LEU A 77 -5.37 4.91 -5.80
C LEU A 77 -6.05 3.67 -6.33
N LYS A 78 -6.60 3.75 -7.56
CA LYS A 78 -7.34 2.65 -8.20
C LYS A 78 -6.52 1.35 -8.28
N GLN A 79 -5.21 1.47 -8.44
CA GLN A 79 -4.28 0.34 -8.57
C GLN A 79 -3.76 -0.21 -7.23
N ALA A 80 -3.98 0.47 -6.10
CA ALA A 80 -3.38 0.12 -4.81
C ALA A 80 -3.70 -1.32 -4.37
N GLY A 81 -4.97 -1.73 -4.51
CA GLY A 81 -5.40 -3.09 -4.17
C GLY A 81 -4.70 -4.17 -4.99
N ARG A 82 -4.52 -3.94 -6.30
CA ARG A 82 -3.83 -4.88 -7.19
C ARG A 82 -2.33 -4.96 -6.85
N LEU A 83 -1.67 -3.84 -6.61
CA LEU A 83 -0.24 -3.80 -6.28
C LEU A 83 0.04 -4.49 -4.94
N TRP A 84 -0.81 -4.23 -3.93
CA TRP A 84 -0.75 -4.95 -2.66
C TRP A 84 -0.95 -6.45 -2.83
N SER A 85 -1.95 -6.87 -3.62
CA SER A 85 -2.18 -8.30 -3.87
C SER A 85 -0.99 -8.99 -4.53
N LYS A 86 -0.31 -8.32 -5.47
CA LYS A 86 0.92 -8.84 -6.10
C LYS A 86 2.07 -8.97 -5.10
N LEU A 87 2.26 -7.95 -4.25
CA LEU A 87 3.27 -7.99 -3.19
C LEU A 87 2.99 -9.12 -2.20
N LEU A 88 1.74 -9.27 -1.77
CA LEU A 88 1.33 -10.31 -0.83
C LEU A 88 1.56 -11.71 -1.41
N ASP A 89 1.09 -11.99 -2.63
CA ASP A 89 1.31 -13.27 -3.30
C ASP A 89 2.82 -13.59 -3.43
N SER A 90 3.64 -12.62 -3.85
CA SER A 90 5.09 -12.80 -3.93
C SER A 90 5.71 -13.16 -2.58
N LYS A 91 5.29 -12.48 -1.49
CA LYS A 91 5.82 -12.74 -0.14
C LYS A 91 5.36 -14.08 0.44
N LEU A 92 4.12 -14.48 0.16
CA LEU A 92 3.61 -15.79 0.57
C LEU A 92 4.38 -16.91 -0.13
N ARG A 93 4.57 -16.80 -1.45
CA ARG A 93 5.37 -17.77 -2.23
C ARG A 93 6.81 -17.87 -1.73
N GLN A 94 7.44 -16.74 -1.42
CA GLN A 94 8.78 -16.71 -0.81
C GLN A 94 8.83 -17.42 0.55
N SER A 95 7.70 -17.46 1.26
CA SER A 95 7.57 -18.11 2.57
C SER A 95 7.10 -19.58 2.46
N GLY A 96 6.94 -20.11 1.24
CA GLY A 96 6.46 -21.47 1.00
C GLY A 96 4.94 -21.65 1.08
N LEU A 97 4.18 -20.56 0.96
CA LEU A 97 2.72 -20.54 0.93
C LEU A 97 2.18 -20.26 -0.48
#